data_AF-A0A0P8YD22-F1
#
_entry.id   AF-A0A0P8YD22-F1
#
_cell.length_a   1.000
_cell.length_b   1.000
_cell.length_c   1.000
_cell.angle_alpha   90.00
_cell.angle_beta   90.00
_cell.angle_gamma   90.00
#
_symmetry.space_group_name_H-M   'P 1'
#
loop_
_entity.id
_entity.type
_entity.pdbx_description
1 polymer ?
#
loop_
_entity_poly.entity_id
_entity_poly.type
_entity_poly.pdbx_seq_one_letter_code
_entity_poly.pdbx_strand_id
1 'polypeptide(L)'
;EAKSVALLGNAADIFPEMYARGIRPNIVTDQTSAHDPIHGYLPQGWSISEWKAKQETAPKEVEKAARASMKIHVAAMVDFHNAGVPTVDYGNNIRQMALEEGLETAFDFPGFVPAYIRPLFCRGIGPFRWVALSGDPEDIYKTDQKMKELFPENKELHNWLDMARERIPFQGLPARICWIGLGDRHRAGLAFNEMVASGELKAPIVIGRDHLDSGSVASPNRETEAMKDGSDAVSDWPLLNALINNASGATWVSLHHGGGVGMGFSQHSGMVICADGTPEAAKRIARVL
;
A
#
# COMPACT_ATOMS: atom_id res chain seq x y z
N GLU A 1 -21.06 17.51 4.25
CA GLU A 1 -19.88 17.40 5.13
C GLU A 1 -19.36 15.96 5.05
N ALA A 2 -18.04 15.75 4.96
CA ALA A 2 -17.45 14.41 4.98
C ALA A 2 -17.08 14.05 6.42
N LYS A 3 -17.51 12.88 6.92
CA LYS A 3 -17.23 12.39 8.28
C LYS A 3 -16.73 10.97 8.24
N SER A 4 -15.77 10.65 9.10
CA SER A 4 -15.36 9.28 9.42
C SER A 4 -15.94 8.88 10.77
N VAL A 5 -16.48 7.66 10.85
CA VAL A 5 -17.04 7.09 12.08
C VAL A 5 -16.40 5.72 12.28
N ALA A 6 -15.76 5.52 13.44
CA ALA A 6 -15.28 4.21 13.86
C ALA A 6 -16.39 3.51 14.64
N LEU A 7 -16.86 2.37 14.13
CA LEU A 7 -17.81 1.51 14.81
C LEU A 7 -17.07 0.36 15.48
N LEU A 8 -17.14 0.27 16.81
CA LEU A 8 -16.58 -0.85 17.56
C LEU A 8 -17.42 -2.11 17.32
N GLY A 9 -16.82 -3.13 16.73
CA GLY A 9 -17.46 -4.42 16.45
C GLY A 9 -16.56 -5.36 15.67
N ASN A 10 -17.05 -6.56 15.36
CA ASN A 10 -16.39 -7.51 14.47
C ASN A 10 -17.00 -7.40 13.07
N ALA A 11 -16.18 -7.25 12.04
CA ALA A 11 -16.66 -7.11 10.66
C ALA A 11 -17.47 -8.34 10.19
N ALA A 12 -17.16 -9.54 10.69
CA ALA A 12 -17.92 -10.76 10.42
C ALA A 12 -19.33 -10.75 11.04
N ASP A 13 -19.61 -9.87 12.00
CA ASP A 13 -20.97 -9.61 12.51
C ASP A 13 -21.63 -8.45 11.77
N ILE A 14 -20.88 -7.34 11.62
CA ILE A 14 -21.42 -6.06 11.16
C ILE A 14 -21.79 -6.10 9.67
N PHE A 15 -20.96 -6.69 8.81
CA PHE A 15 -21.22 -6.70 7.37
C PHE A 15 -22.49 -7.49 7.01
N PRO A 16 -22.67 -8.74 7.50
CA PRO A 16 -23.93 -9.46 7.31
C PRO A 16 -25.14 -8.71 7.86
N GLU A 17 -25.03 -8.12 9.06
CA GLU A 17 -26.13 -7.39 9.68
C GLU A 17 -26.52 -6.14 8.89
N MET A 18 -25.54 -5.37 8.39
CA MET A 18 -25.80 -4.22 7.53
C MET A 18 -26.53 -4.63 6.26
N TYR A 19 -26.09 -5.72 5.62
CA TYR A 19 -26.73 -6.24 4.42
C TYR A 19 -28.18 -6.67 4.69
N ALA A 20 -28.40 -7.43 5.76
CA ALA A 20 -29.72 -7.93 6.19
C ALA A 20 -30.71 -6.82 6.52
N ARG A 21 -30.24 -5.70 7.09
CA ARG A 21 -31.04 -4.49 7.33
C ARG A 21 -31.38 -3.69 6.07
N GLY A 22 -30.92 -4.10 4.90
CA GLY A 22 -31.13 -3.37 3.65
C GLY A 22 -30.26 -2.11 3.52
N ILE A 23 -29.24 -1.93 4.36
CA ILE A 23 -28.29 -0.81 4.23
C ILE A 23 -27.45 -1.07 2.99
N ARG A 24 -27.27 -0.08 2.11
CA ARG A 24 -26.47 -0.19 0.90
C ARG A 24 -25.47 0.98 0.84
N PRO A 25 -24.21 0.76 1.29
CA PRO A 25 -23.15 1.73 1.14
C PRO A 25 -22.88 2.05 -0.33
N ASN A 26 -22.21 3.16 -0.60
CA ASN A 26 -21.79 3.50 -1.97
C ASN A 26 -20.54 2.73 -2.42
N ILE A 27 -19.71 2.27 -1.49
CA ILE A 27 -18.52 1.44 -1.72
C ILE A 27 -18.36 0.50 -0.53
N VAL A 28 -17.94 -0.74 -0.77
CA VAL A 28 -17.55 -1.72 0.25
C VAL A 28 -16.13 -2.22 -0.02
N THR A 29 -15.33 -2.30 1.04
CA THR A 29 -13.97 -2.83 0.98
C THR A 29 -13.56 -3.32 2.38
N ASP A 30 -12.44 -4.02 2.50
CA ASP A 30 -11.89 -4.48 3.77
C ASP A 30 -10.37 -4.27 3.84
N GLN A 31 -9.88 -3.97 5.04
CA GLN A 31 -8.46 -3.84 5.34
C GLN A 31 -8.09 -4.43 6.70
N THR A 32 -8.84 -5.43 7.19
CA THR A 32 -8.35 -6.27 8.29
C THR A 32 -7.03 -6.95 7.90
N SER A 33 -6.26 -7.43 8.87
CA SER A 33 -5.02 -8.17 8.57
C SER A 33 -5.32 -9.63 8.21
N ALA A 34 -6.20 -9.87 7.24
CA ALA A 34 -6.63 -11.21 6.84
C ALA A 34 -5.50 -12.11 6.30
N HIS A 35 -4.39 -11.51 5.87
CA HIS A 35 -3.18 -12.19 5.41
C HIS A 35 -2.46 -13.00 6.50
N ASP A 36 -2.79 -12.75 7.77
CA ASP A 36 -2.29 -13.50 8.92
C ASP A 36 -3.48 -13.97 9.77
N PRO A 37 -4.03 -15.16 9.51
CA PRO A 37 -5.19 -15.67 10.23
C PRO A 37 -4.96 -15.89 11.73
N ILE A 38 -3.71 -16.02 12.18
CA ILE A 38 -3.40 -16.28 13.59
C ILE A 38 -3.38 -14.94 14.35
N HIS A 39 -2.64 -13.96 13.83
CA HIS A 39 -2.36 -12.71 14.55
C HIS A 39 -3.14 -11.49 14.03
N GLY A 40 -3.80 -11.58 12.88
CA GLY A 40 -4.37 -10.44 12.18
C GLY A 40 -5.89 -10.32 12.14
N TYR A 41 -6.64 -11.41 12.37
CA TYR A 41 -8.09 -11.42 12.28
C TYR A 41 -8.75 -12.02 13.53
N LEU A 42 -9.55 -11.22 14.23
CA LEU A 42 -10.29 -11.64 15.42
C LEU A 42 -11.47 -12.55 15.02
N PRO A 43 -11.52 -13.82 15.46
CA PRO A 43 -12.65 -14.70 15.17
C PRO A 43 -13.98 -14.15 15.72
N GLN A 44 -15.08 -14.41 15.01
CA GLN A 44 -16.43 -14.04 15.43
C GLN A 44 -16.75 -14.65 16.80
N GLY A 45 -17.41 -13.86 17.66
CA GLY A 45 -17.80 -14.28 19.01
C GLY A 45 -16.67 -14.33 20.05
N TRP A 46 -15.42 -14.04 19.67
CA TRP A 46 -14.28 -14.06 20.59
C TRP A 46 -13.97 -12.67 21.15
N SER A 47 -13.46 -12.64 22.38
CA SER A 47 -12.86 -11.43 22.95
C SER A 47 -11.40 -11.27 22.50
N ILE A 48 -10.89 -10.03 22.49
CA ILE A 48 -9.48 -9.77 22.18
C ILE A 48 -8.54 -10.53 23.15
N SER A 49 -8.89 -10.60 24.44
CA SER A 49 -8.10 -11.32 25.45
C SER A 49 -8.04 -12.82 25.19
N GLU A 50 -9.18 -13.43 24.84
CA GLU A 50 -9.25 -14.84 24.49
C GLU A 50 -8.42 -15.13 23.23
N TRP A 51 -8.59 -14.31 22.19
CA TRP A 51 -7.85 -14.44 20.94
C TRP A 51 -6.34 -14.37 21.16
N LYS A 52 -5.85 -13.37 21.90
CA LYS A 52 -4.42 -13.25 22.22
C LYS A 52 -3.89 -14.45 23.00
N ALA A 53 -4.62 -14.96 24.00
CA ALA A 53 -4.19 -16.13 24.76
C ALA A 53 -4.13 -17.41 23.89
N LYS A 54 -5.07 -17.57 22.95
CA LYS A 54 -5.13 -18.73 22.07
C LYS A 54 -4.11 -18.69 20.92
N GLN A 55 -3.57 -17.53 20.56
CA GLN A 55 -2.47 -17.45 19.58
C GLN A 55 -1.25 -18.28 20.02
N GLU A 56 -0.95 -18.29 21.32
CA GLU A 56 0.18 -19.05 21.87
C GLU A 56 -0.19 -20.50 22.18
N THR A 57 -1.38 -20.73 22.74
CA THR A 57 -1.76 -22.03 23.29
C THR A 57 -2.41 -22.96 22.26
N ALA A 58 -3.09 -22.41 21.26
CA ALA A 58 -3.84 -23.17 20.25
C ALA A 58 -3.88 -22.46 18.88
N PRO A 59 -2.73 -22.11 18.25
CA PRO A 59 -2.68 -21.31 17.03
C PRO A 59 -3.49 -21.90 15.85
N LYS A 60 -3.54 -23.23 15.73
CA LYS A 60 -4.34 -23.92 14.69
C LYS A 60 -5.85 -23.74 14.90
N GLU A 61 -6.30 -23.64 16.15
CA GLU A 61 -7.70 -23.35 16.44
C GLU A 61 -8.04 -21.90 16.08
N VAL A 62 -7.11 -20.97 16.36
CA VAL A 62 -7.25 -19.56 15.98
C VAL A 62 -7.35 -19.42 14.46
N GLU A 63 -6.40 -20.00 13.73
CA GLU A 63 -6.38 -19.97 12.27
C GLU A 63 -7.70 -20.47 11.67
N LYS A 64 -8.17 -21.64 12.14
CA LYS A 64 -9.44 -22.22 11.67
C LYS A 64 -10.63 -21.31 11.97
N ALA A 65 -10.72 -20.77 13.19
CA ALA A 65 -11.82 -19.90 13.59
C ALA A 65 -11.81 -18.56 12.84
N ALA A 66 -10.62 -17.99 12.61
CA ALA A 66 -10.44 -16.76 11.87
C ALA A 66 -10.85 -16.93 10.40
N ARG A 67 -10.36 -17.98 9.73
CA ARG A 67 -10.72 -18.26 8.32
C ARG A 67 -12.21 -18.53 8.15
N ALA A 68 -12.84 -19.27 9.06
CA ALA A 68 -14.29 -19.44 9.07
C ALA A 68 -15.05 -18.10 9.21
N SER A 69 -14.53 -17.17 10.02
CA SER A 69 -15.11 -15.82 10.18
C SER A 69 -14.91 -14.95 8.93
N MET A 70 -13.75 -15.05 8.28
CA MET A 70 -13.46 -14.36 7.01
C MET A 70 -14.41 -14.84 5.91
N LYS A 71 -14.73 -16.13 5.84
CA LYS A 71 -15.74 -16.66 4.90
C LYS A 71 -17.08 -15.95 5.03
N ILE A 72 -17.57 -15.78 6.27
CA ILE A 72 -18.85 -15.10 6.56
C ILE A 72 -18.77 -13.63 6.14
N HIS A 73 -17.66 -12.96 6.47
CA HIS A 73 -17.42 -11.58 6.08
C HIS A 73 -17.42 -11.40 4.55
N VAL A 74 -16.66 -12.22 3.83
CA VAL A 74 -16.59 -12.16 2.36
C VAL A 74 -17.92 -12.53 1.71
N ALA A 75 -18.68 -13.48 2.25
CA ALA A 75 -20.02 -13.77 1.74
C ALA A 75 -20.92 -12.53 1.78
N ALA A 76 -20.87 -11.74 2.85
CA ALA A 76 -21.60 -10.46 2.90
C ALA A 76 -21.06 -9.42 1.90
N MET A 77 -19.75 -9.38 1.65
CA MET A 77 -19.17 -8.54 0.60
C MET A 77 -19.65 -8.94 -0.81
N VAL A 78 -19.75 -10.24 -1.09
CA VAL A 78 -20.34 -10.78 -2.33
C VAL A 78 -21.82 -10.41 -2.43
N ASP A 79 -22.57 -10.48 -1.34
CA ASP A 79 -23.97 -10.05 -1.30
C ASP A 79 -24.11 -8.55 -1.65
N PHE A 80 -23.25 -7.68 -1.12
CA PHE A 80 -23.20 -6.27 -1.52
C PHE A 80 -22.87 -6.11 -3.02
N HIS A 81 -21.89 -6.84 -3.52
CA HIS A 81 -21.49 -6.82 -4.93
C HIS A 81 -22.67 -7.19 -5.84
N ASN A 82 -23.36 -8.29 -5.53
CA ASN A 82 -24.53 -8.78 -6.27
C ASN A 82 -25.71 -7.81 -6.20
N ALA A 83 -25.82 -7.02 -5.14
CA ALA A 83 -26.78 -5.94 -5.02
C ALA A 83 -26.38 -4.65 -5.77
N GLY A 84 -25.29 -4.68 -6.56
CA GLY A 84 -24.81 -3.56 -7.37
C GLY A 84 -24.00 -2.53 -6.61
N VAL A 85 -23.57 -2.82 -5.37
CA VAL A 85 -22.65 -1.95 -4.64
C VAL A 85 -21.22 -2.19 -5.16
N PRO A 86 -20.47 -1.13 -5.53
CA PRO A 86 -19.05 -1.25 -5.81
C PRO A 86 -18.30 -1.88 -4.62
N THR A 87 -17.88 -3.13 -4.79
CA THR A 87 -17.13 -3.89 -3.78
C THR A 87 -15.75 -4.21 -4.33
N VAL A 88 -14.71 -3.99 -3.54
CA VAL A 88 -13.32 -4.30 -3.93
C VAL A 88 -12.48 -4.85 -2.78
N ASP A 89 -11.59 -5.77 -3.11
CA ASP A 89 -10.53 -6.23 -2.21
C ASP A 89 -9.38 -5.21 -2.16
N TYR A 90 -8.94 -4.87 -0.95
CA TYR A 90 -7.87 -3.89 -0.71
C TYR A 90 -6.53 -4.50 -0.33
N GLY A 91 -6.23 -5.68 -0.88
CA GLY A 91 -4.89 -6.24 -0.89
C GLY A 91 -4.45 -6.87 0.42
N ASN A 92 -5.39 -7.44 1.18
CA ASN A 92 -5.14 -8.18 2.41
C ASN A 92 -5.36 -9.71 2.29
N ASN A 93 -5.65 -10.19 1.07
CA ASN A 93 -5.85 -11.61 0.74
C ASN A 93 -7.12 -12.26 1.35
N ILE A 94 -8.10 -11.47 1.82
CA ILE A 94 -9.31 -12.01 2.46
C ILE A 94 -10.13 -12.91 1.52
N ARG A 95 -10.18 -12.60 0.22
CA ARG A 95 -10.86 -13.42 -0.80
C ARG A 95 -10.26 -14.82 -0.88
N GLN A 96 -8.93 -14.94 -0.83
CA GLN A 96 -8.24 -16.23 -0.84
C GLN A 96 -8.57 -17.06 0.39
N MET A 97 -8.56 -16.43 1.58
CA MET A 97 -8.91 -17.12 2.82
C MET A 97 -10.34 -17.67 2.78
N ALA A 98 -11.29 -16.88 2.25
CA ALA A 98 -12.67 -17.31 2.09
C ALA A 98 -12.83 -18.41 1.02
N LEU A 99 -12.11 -18.32 -0.10
CA LEU A 99 -12.09 -19.34 -1.15
C LEU A 99 -11.64 -20.69 -0.60
N GLU A 100 -10.54 -20.71 0.15
CA GLU A 100 -10.00 -21.93 0.74
C GLU A 100 -10.89 -22.53 1.84
N GLU A 101 -11.79 -21.74 2.43
CA GLU A 101 -12.89 -22.21 3.30
C GLU A 101 -14.15 -22.62 2.51
N GLY A 102 -14.06 -22.67 1.19
CA GLY A 102 -15.12 -23.16 0.30
C GLY A 102 -16.18 -22.12 -0.05
N LEU A 103 -15.84 -20.83 -0.12
CA LEU A 103 -16.69 -19.83 -0.77
C LEU A 103 -16.25 -19.67 -2.24
N GLU A 104 -16.90 -20.41 -3.13
CA GLU A 104 -16.53 -20.46 -4.56
C GLU A 104 -16.62 -19.08 -5.26
N THR A 105 -17.50 -18.21 -4.77
CA THR A 105 -17.73 -16.85 -5.29
C THR A 105 -16.82 -15.78 -4.66
N ALA A 106 -15.82 -16.17 -3.88
CA ALA A 106 -14.99 -15.21 -3.14
C ALA A 106 -14.25 -14.20 -4.03
N PHE A 107 -14.00 -14.54 -5.30
CA PHE A 107 -13.34 -13.68 -6.29
C PHE A 107 -14.30 -12.98 -7.26
N ASP A 108 -15.61 -13.01 -7.00
CA ASP A 108 -16.60 -12.33 -7.86
C ASP A 108 -16.42 -10.81 -7.87
N PHE A 109 -15.82 -10.23 -6.81
CA PHE A 109 -15.39 -8.84 -6.78
C PHE A 109 -13.86 -8.69 -6.96
N PRO A 110 -13.40 -7.66 -7.69
CA PRO A 110 -12.00 -7.52 -8.09
C PRO A 110 -11.13 -6.95 -6.97
N GLY A 111 -9.81 -7.13 -7.10
CA GLY A 111 -8.84 -6.34 -6.37
C GLY A 111 -8.78 -4.89 -6.84
N PHE A 112 -8.40 -3.99 -5.93
CA PHE A 112 -8.34 -2.56 -6.23
C PHE A 112 -7.33 -2.19 -7.34
N VAL A 113 -6.29 -3.01 -7.55
CA VAL A 113 -5.28 -2.72 -8.58
C VAL A 113 -5.81 -2.92 -9.99
N PRO A 114 -6.32 -4.10 -10.38
CA PRO A 114 -6.97 -4.25 -11.69
C PRO A 114 -8.16 -3.30 -11.87
N ALA A 115 -8.91 -3.01 -10.80
CA ALA A 115 -10.09 -2.15 -10.88
C ALA A 115 -9.75 -0.66 -11.09
N TYR A 116 -8.73 -0.13 -10.40
CA TYR A 116 -8.51 1.33 -10.32
C TYR A 116 -7.05 1.78 -10.52
N ILE A 117 -6.07 1.04 -10.01
CA ILE A 117 -4.69 1.54 -9.88
C ILE A 117 -3.80 1.21 -11.09
N ARG A 118 -4.05 0.11 -11.80
CA ARG A 118 -3.19 -0.33 -12.92
C ARG A 118 -2.89 0.75 -13.97
N PRO A 119 -3.83 1.64 -14.37
CA PRO A 119 -3.52 2.76 -15.28
C PRO A 119 -2.45 3.74 -14.76
N LEU A 120 -2.29 3.87 -13.44
CA LEU A 120 -1.22 4.65 -12.83
C LEU A 120 0.13 3.91 -12.97
N PHE A 121 0.15 2.61 -12.66
CA PHE A 121 1.35 1.77 -12.82
C PHE A 121 1.86 1.70 -14.25
N CYS A 122 0.97 1.69 -15.26
CA CYS A 122 1.37 1.76 -16.67
C CYS A 122 2.20 3.01 -17.01
N ARG A 123 2.17 4.06 -16.19
CA ARG A 123 2.95 5.30 -16.33
C ARG A 123 4.09 5.42 -15.29
N GLY A 124 4.36 4.34 -14.56
CA GLY A 124 5.32 4.34 -13.46
C GLY A 124 4.89 5.16 -12.25
N ILE A 125 3.61 5.56 -12.16
CA ILE A 125 3.09 6.35 -11.04
C ILE A 125 2.80 5.39 -9.88
N GLY A 126 3.41 5.64 -8.73
CA GLY A 126 3.27 4.81 -7.53
C GLY A 126 3.65 5.57 -6.25
N PRO A 127 3.70 4.91 -5.09
CA PRO A 127 3.80 5.54 -3.77
C PRO A 127 5.21 6.05 -3.42
N PHE A 128 5.75 6.92 -4.29
CA PHE A 128 6.97 7.67 -4.08
C PHE A 128 6.86 8.52 -2.81
N ARG A 129 7.91 8.49 -1.99
CA ARG A 129 7.94 9.15 -0.69
C ARG A 129 9.34 9.61 -0.32
N TRP A 130 9.41 10.59 0.56
CA TRP A 130 10.69 11.06 1.10
C TRP A 130 10.56 11.43 2.58
N VAL A 131 11.71 11.46 3.26
CA VAL A 131 11.84 11.67 4.70
C VAL A 131 12.96 12.67 4.97
N ALA A 132 12.70 13.66 5.82
CA ALA A 132 13.69 14.63 6.25
C ALA A 132 14.50 14.11 7.45
N LEU A 133 15.80 13.82 7.24
CA LEU A 133 16.66 13.31 8.32
C LEU A 133 17.00 14.34 9.39
N SER A 134 16.71 15.63 9.14
CA SER A 134 16.85 16.70 10.13
C SER A 134 15.85 16.55 11.29
N GLY A 135 14.74 15.84 11.06
CA GLY A 135 13.60 15.83 11.98
C GLY A 135 12.76 17.11 11.91
N ASP A 136 13.10 18.06 11.04
CA ASP A 136 12.45 19.36 10.96
C ASP A 136 11.31 19.35 9.92
N PRO A 137 10.06 19.67 10.31
CA PRO A 137 8.93 19.69 9.38
C PRO A 137 9.06 20.74 8.27
N GLU A 138 9.84 21.80 8.48
CA GLU A 138 10.06 22.83 7.46
C GLU A 138 10.79 22.28 6.22
N ASP A 139 11.62 21.24 6.37
CA ASP A 139 12.23 20.58 5.22
C ASP A 139 11.18 19.88 4.34
N ILE A 140 10.13 19.32 4.95
CA ILE A 140 8.99 18.77 4.20
C ILE A 140 8.17 19.88 3.55
N TYR A 141 7.91 21.00 4.22
CA TYR A 141 7.15 22.09 3.60
C TYR A 141 7.90 22.75 2.44
N LYS A 142 9.24 22.85 2.53
CA LYS A 142 10.07 23.32 1.41
C LYS A 142 10.05 22.35 0.23
N THR A 143 10.14 21.05 0.50
CA THR A 143 10.02 20.04 -0.57
C THR A 143 8.61 20.01 -1.18
N ASP A 144 7.54 20.18 -0.39
CA ASP A 144 6.17 20.35 -0.90
C ASP A 144 6.09 21.54 -1.87
N GLN A 145 6.67 22.69 -1.50
CA GLN A 145 6.72 23.86 -2.37
C GLN A 145 7.56 23.61 -3.64
N LYS A 146 8.72 22.96 -3.51
CA LYS A 146 9.56 22.58 -4.66
C LYS A 146 8.81 21.68 -5.64
N MET A 147 8.03 20.73 -5.13
CA MET A 147 7.22 19.85 -5.96
C MET A 147 6.19 20.64 -6.79
N LYS A 148 5.55 21.67 -6.20
CA LYS A 148 4.63 22.54 -6.95
C LYS A 148 5.34 23.35 -8.04
N GLU A 149 6.56 23.81 -7.78
CA GLU A 149 7.39 24.53 -8.76
C GLU A 149 7.85 23.64 -9.92
N LEU A 150 8.20 22.38 -9.64
CA LEU A 150 8.63 21.42 -10.67
C LEU A 150 7.48 20.97 -11.57
N PHE A 151 6.26 20.94 -11.02
CA PHE A 151 5.06 20.42 -11.69
C PHE A 151 3.92 21.45 -11.65
N PRO A 152 4.08 22.65 -12.22
CA PRO A 152 3.14 23.76 -12.06
C PRO A 152 1.75 23.48 -12.65
N GLU A 153 1.69 22.64 -13.69
CA GLU A 153 0.42 22.28 -14.36
C GLU A 153 -0.33 21.13 -13.67
N ASN A 154 0.29 20.44 -12.70
CA ASN A 154 -0.30 19.27 -12.05
C ASN A 154 -1.19 19.67 -10.87
N LYS A 155 -2.42 20.12 -11.18
CA LYS A 155 -3.40 20.57 -10.18
C LYS A 155 -3.75 19.51 -9.14
N GLU A 156 -3.80 18.23 -9.54
CA GLU A 156 -4.10 17.12 -8.63
C GLU A 156 -2.99 16.94 -7.59
N LEU A 157 -1.73 17.01 -8.02
CA LEU A 157 -0.57 16.98 -7.13
C LEU A 157 -0.58 18.17 -6.16
N HIS A 158 -0.91 19.37 -6.63
CA HIS A 158 -0.95 20.55 -5.77
C HIS A 158 -2.02 20.40 -4.69
N ASN A 159 -3.23 20.02 -5.09
CA ASN A 159 -4.32 19.75 -4.16
C ASN A 159 -3.98 18.63 -3.17
N TRP A 160 -3.31 17.57 -3.61
CA TRP A 160 -2.80 16.51 -2.73
C TRP A 160 -1.84 17.07 -1.67
N LEU A 161 -0.85 17.87 -2.05
CA LEU A 161 0.11 18.45 -1.11
C LEU A 161 -0.55 19.42 -0.12
N ASP A 162 -1.53 20.22 -0.57
CA ASP A 162 -2.28 21.12 0.29
C ASP A 162 -3.11 20.36 1.33
N MET A 163 -3.85 19.35 0.89
CA MET A 163 -4.60 18.47 1.81
C MET A 163 -3.67 17.72 2.76
N ALA A 164 -2.54 17.21 2.26
CA ALA A 164 -1.57 16.47 3.07
C ALA A 164 -0.95 17.37 4.16
N ARG A 165 -0.74 18.65 3.88
CA ARG A 165 -0.30 19.64 4.88
C ARG A 165 -1.38 19.94 5.91
N GLU A 166 -2.63 20.09 5.50
CA GLU A 166 -3.74 20.44 6.39
C GLU A 166 -4.22 19.26 7.25
N ARG A 167 -4.16 18.03 6.71
CA ARG A 167 -4.86 16.87 7.27
C ARG A 167 -3.96 15.76 7.81
N ILE A 168 -2.67 15.72 7.46
CA ILE A 168 -1.78 14.62 7.84
C ILE A 168 -0.75 15.11 8.86
N PRO A 169 -0.91 14.77 10.15
CA PRO A 169 0.13 15.04 11.15
C PRO A 169 1.35 14.14 10.90
N PHE A 170 2.55 14.68 11.12
CA PHE A 170 3.78 13.89 11.04
C PHE A 170 3.87 12.87 12.18
N GLN A 171 4.54 11.74 11.92
CA GLN A 171 4.81 10.68 12.89
C GLN A 171 6.31 10.30 12.80
N GLY A 172 7.06 10.50 13.88
CA GLY A 172 8.52 10.31 13.84
C GLY A 172 9.22 11.39 13.00
N LEU A 173 10.14 10.99 12.12
CA LEU A 173 10.75 11.92 11.17
C LEU A 173 9.69 12.46 10.20
N PRO A 174 9.63 13.78 9.96
CA PRO A 174 8.74 14.34 8.96
C PRO A 174 8.96 13.70 7.60
N ALA A 175 7.87 13.26 6.98
CA ALA A 175 7.88 12.52 5.73
C ALA A 175 6.68 12.92 4.88
N ARG A 176 6.82 12.77 3.56
CA ARG A 176 5.74 13.01 2.60
C ARG A 176 5.65 11.85 1.62
N ILE A 177 4.42 11.46 1.32
CA ILE A 177 4.09 10.61 0.19
C ILE A 177 3.48 11.47 -0.90
N CYS A 178 3.87 11.25 -2.15
CA CYS A 178 3.31 11.94 -3.32
C CYS A 178 3.48 11.04 -4.54
N TRP A 179 2.37 10.65 -5.17
CA TRP A 179 2.42 9.72 -6.29
C TRP A 179 2.88 10.42 -7.56
N ILE A 180 4.05 10.06 -8.05
CA ILE A 180 4.65 10.58 -9.29
C ILE A 180 5.25 9.46 -10.14
N GLY A 181 5.33 9.72 -11.45
CA GLY A 181 5.62 8.72 -12.47
C GLY A 181 7.06 8.67 -12.95
N LEU A 182 7.29 7.80 -13.94
CA LEU A 182 8.52 7.78 -14.71
C LEU A 182 8.79 9.17 -15.30
N GLY A 183 10.02 9.65 -15.17
CA GLY A 183 10.42 10.99 -15.60
C GLY A 183 10.29 12.05 -14.50
N ASP A 184 9.29 11.97 -13.64
CA ASP A 184 9.12 12.96 -12.56
C ASP A 184 9.91 12.61 -11.30
N ARG A 185 10.10 11.31 -11.02
CA ARG A 185 10.86 10.83 -9.85
C ARG A 185 12.30 11.35 -9.80
N HIS A 186 13.06 11.20 -10.88
CA HIS A 186 14.44 11.72 -10.92
C HIS A 186 14.48 13.25 -10.87
N ARG A 187 13.54 13.95 -11.50
CA ARG A 187 13.46 15.42 -11.44
C ARG A 187 13.27 15.91 -10.01
N ALA A 188 12.36 15.29 -9.26
CA ALA A 188 12.15 15.57 -7.85
C ALA A 188 13.39 15.23 -7.01
N GLY A 189 13.96 14.03 -7.18
CA GLY A 189 15.13 13.61 -6.41
C GLY A 189 16.37 14.48 -6.64
N LEU A 190 16.64 14.89 -7.89
CA LEU A 190 17.73 15.80 -8.20
C LEU A 190 17.51 17.19 -7.59
N ALA A 191 16.28 17.71 -7.64
CA ALA A 191 15.96 18.98 -7.01
C ALA A 191 16.13 18.93 -5.48
N PHE A 192 15.70 17.85 -4.83
CA PHE A 192 15.92 17.67 -3.40
C PHE A 192 17.40 17.60 -3.05
N ASN A 193 18.20 16.90 -3.85
CA ASN A 193 19.66 16.85 -3.67
C ASN A 193 20.28 18.25 -3.79
N GLU A 194 19.86 19.06 -4.76
CA GLU A 194 20.33 20.45 -4.90
C GLU A 194 19.92 21.33 -3.70
N MET A 195 18.71 21.15 -3.20
CA MET A 195 18.24 21.87 -2.00
C MET A 195 19.05 21.49 -0.75
N VAL A 196 19.52 20.24 -0.64
CA VAL A 196 20.47 19.82 0.41
C VAL A 196 21.84 20.46 0.18
N ALA A 197 22.35 20.44 -1.05
CA ALA A 197 23.67 21.00 -1.40
C ALA A 197 23.77 22.50 -1.12
N SER A 198 22.70 23.25 -1.39
CA SER A 198 22.60 24.69 -1.16
C SER A 198 22.32 25.07 0.30
N GLY A 199 21.98 24.10 1.16
CA GLY A 199 21.57 24.34 2.54
C GLY A 199 20.14 24.89 2.68
N GLU A 200 19.34 24.90 1.61
CA GLU A 200 17.91 25.18 1.70
C GLU A 200 17.20 24.15 2.59
N LEU A 201 17.60 22.87 2.48
CA LEU A 201 17.21 21.80 3.41
C LEU A 201 18.30 21.59 4.47
N LYS A 202 17.88 21.36 5.72
CA LYS A 202 18.80 21.35 6.88
C LYS A 202 19.67 20.10 6.97
N ALA A 203 19.25 19.00 6.36
CA ALA A 203 19.96 17.72 6.36
C ALA A 203 19.58 16.90 5.10
N PRO A 204 20.29 15.78 4.84
CA PRO A 204 19.94 14.89 3.74
C PRO A 204 18.49 14.41 3.76
N ILE A 205 17.95 14.15 2.55
CA ILE A 205 16.62 13.59 2.35
C ILE A 205 16.75 12.13 1.92
N VAL A 206 16.02 11.25 2.61
CA VAL A 206 15.89 9.85 2.19
C VAL A 206 14.70 9.73 1.26
N ILE A 207 14.90 9.17 0.07
CA ILE A 207 13.88 9.01 -0.97
C ILE A 207 13.64 7.52 -1.20
N GLY A 208 12.39 7.09 -1.11
CA GLY A 208 12.01 5.69 -1.32
C GLY A 208 10.57 5.54 -1.75
N ARG A 209 10.03 4.35 -1.47
CA ARG A 209 8.65 3.97 -1.81
C ARG A 209 8.21 2.78 -0.99
N ASP A 210 6.94 2.43 -1.13
CA ASP A 210 6.49 1.08 -0.78
C ASP A 210 7.12 0.03 -1.71
N HIS A 211 7.05 -1.24 -1.31
CA HIS A 211 7.30 -2.38 -2.20
C HIS A 211 6.14 -2.59 -3.20
N LEU A 212 4.94 -2.08 -2.90
CA LEU A 212 3.87 -1.88 -3.88
C LEU A 212 4.25 -0.73 -4.82
N ASP A 213 4.68 -1.05 -6.03
CA ASP A 213 4.97 -0.09 -7.09
C ASP A 213 4.94 -0.79 -8.45
N SER A 214 4.89 -0.01 -9.53
CA SER A 214 4.58 -0.49 -10.89
C SER A 214 5.43 -1.66 -11.40
N GLY A 215 6.65 -1.81 -10.92
CA GLY A 215 7.60 -2.83 -11.39
C GLY A 215 8.35 -3.54 -10.28
N SER A 216 7.87 -3.50 -9.04
CA SER A 216 8.60 -4.03 -7.88
C SER A 216 7.89 -5.16 -7.14
N VAL A 217 6.81 -5.71 -7.68
CA VAL A 217 6.01 -6.74 -7.01
C VAL A 217 5.37 -7.70 -8.01
N ALA A 218 5.38 -8.98 -7.65
CA ALA A 218 4.50 -10.00 -8.19
C ALA A 218 3.59 -10.48 -7.05
N SER A 219 2.28 -10.31 -7.22
CA SER A 219 1.25 -10.73 -6.26
C SER A 219 -0.08 -10.97 -7.00
N PRO A 220 -0.39 -12.23 -7.34
CA PRO A 220 -1.57 -12.60 -8.16
C PRO A 220 -2.92 -12.23 -7.55
N ASN A 221 -2.99 -12.06 -6.23
CA ASN A 221 -4.23 -11.67 -5.53
C ASN A 221 -4.28 -10.16 -5.23
N ARG A 222 -3.34 -9.37 -5.77
CA ARG A 222 -3.23 -7.93 -5.52
C ARG A 222 -2.67 -7.16 -6.71
N GLU A 223 -1.39 -6.80 -6.75
CA GLU A 223 -0.86 -5.87 -7.76
C GLU A 223 -0.85 -6.43 -9.18
N THR A 224 -0.56 -7.72 -9.32
CA THR A 224 -0.49 -8.41 -10.62
C THR A 224 -1.72 -9.29 -10.86
N GLU A 225 -2.83 -9.05 -10.16
CA GLU A 225 -4.09 -9.76 -10.38
C GLU A 225 -4.69 -9.48 -11.76
N ALA A 226 -5.00 -10.53 -12.53
CA ALA A 226 -5.59 -10.44 -13.85
C ALA A 226 -4.75 -9.58 -14.82
N MET A 227 -3.45 -9.89 -14.94
CA MET A 227 -2.64 -9.32 -16.01
C MET A 227 -3.24 -9.74 -17.35
N LYS A 228 -3.24 -8.82 -18.32
CA LYS A 228 -3.91 -9.02 -19.62
C LYS A 228 -3.38 -10.24 -20.40
N ASP A 229 -2.13 -10.61 -20.15
CA ASP A 229 -1.42 -11.73 -20.76
C ASP A 229 -1.34 -12.96 -19.84
N GLY A 230 -1.99 -12.94 -18.67
CA GLY A 230 -1.98 -14.03 -17.69
C GLY A 230 -0.63 -14.19 -16.96
N SER A 231 0.24 -13.18 -16.99
CA SER A 231 1.56 -13.20 -16.35
C SER A 231 1.55 -12.96 -14.84
N ASP A 232 0.39 -13.07 -14.19
CA ASP A 232 0.11 -12.70 -12.80
C ASP A 232 1.18 -13.19 -11.80
N ALA A 233 1.63 -14.44 -11.96
CA ALA A 233 2.56 -15.11 -11.05
C ALA A 233 4.03 -15.00 -11.44
N VAL A 234 4.39 -14.30 -12.52
CA VAL A 234 5.78 -14.15 -12.96
C VAL A 234 6.54 -13.25 -11.97
N SER A 235 7.43 -13.84 -11.18
CA SER A 235 8.18 -13.14 -10.13
C SER A 235 9.62 -12.75 -10.51
N ASP A 236 9.99 -12.90 -11.79
CA ASP A 236 11.27 -12.38 -12.31
C ASP A 236 11.39 -10.86 -12.16
N TRP A 237 10.28 -10.14 -12.36
CA TRP A 237 10.25 -8.67 -12.35
C TRP A 237 10.69 -8.02 -11.02
N PRO A 238 10.16 -8.38 -9.83
CA PRO A 238 10.65 -7.83 -8.57
C PRO A 238 12.12 -8.20 -8.28
N LEU A 239 12.58 -9.37 -8.73
CA LEU A 239 14.00 -9.77 -8.60
C LEU A 239 14.89 -8.88 -9.46
N LEU A 240 14.53 -8.68 -10.74
CA LEU A 240 15.21 -7.76 -11.65
C LEU A 240 15.18 -6.32 -11.13
N ASN A 241 14.06 -5.89 -10.54
CA ASN A 241 13.94 -4.58 -9.93
C ASN A 241 14.95 -4.36 -8.80
N ALA A 242 15.14 -5.35 -7.91
CA ALA A 242 16.17 -5.25 -6.88
C ALA A 242 17.58 -5.22 -7.49
N LEU A 243 17.87 -6.11 -8.45
CA LEU A 243 19.19 -6.18 -9.09
C LEU A 243 19.55 -4.88 -9.81
N ILE A 244 18.61 -4.28 -10.54
CA ILE A 244 18.86 -3.04 -11.27
C ILE A 244 19.01 -1.83 -10.34
N ASN A 245 18.24 -1.77 -9.24
CA ASN A 245 18.41 -0.72 -8.23
C ASN A 245 19.78 -0.82 -7.54
N ASN A 246 20.25 -2.05 -7.25
CA ASN A 246 21.58 -2.28 -6.70
C ASN A 246 22.66 -1.82 -7.69
N ALA A 247 22.58 -2.26 -8.95
CA ALA A 247 23.53 -1.87 -10.00
C ALA A 247 23.52 -0.36 -10.31
N SER A 248 22.36 0.29 -10.18
CA SER A 248 22.20 1.72 -10.48
C SER A 248 22.74 2.63 -9.37
N GLY A 249 22.83 2.10 -8.13
CA GLY A 249 23.42 2.76 -6.97
C GLY A 249 22.41 3.28 -5.95
N ALA A 250 21.32 2.55 -5.70
CA ALA A 250 20.48 2.82 -4.53
C ALA A 250 21.31 2.72 -3.23
N THR A 251 20.94 3.46 -2.19
CA THR A 251 21.65 3.42 -0.90
C THR A 251 21.38 2.10 -0.18
N TRP A 252 20.16 1.59 -0.25
CA TRP A 252 19.86 0.19 0.09
C TRP A 252 18.74 -0.37 -0.78
N VAL A 253 18.76 -1.69 -0.91
CA VAL A 253 17.81 -2.48 -1.69
C VAL A 253 17.38 -3.66 -0.83
N SER A 254 16.11 -4.04 -0.92
CA SER A 254 15.55 -5.16 -0.19
C SER A 254 14.77 -6.09 -1.12
N LEU A 255 14.76 -7.37 -0.79
CA LEU A 255 13.91 -8.40 -1.41
C LEU A 255 13.16 -9.13 -0.30
N HIS A 256 11.84 -9.03 -0.33
CA HIS A 256 10.96 -9.60 0.69
C HIS A 256 9.94 -10.55 0.03
N HIS A 257 9.38 -11.43 0.86
CA HIS A 257 8.35 -12.39 0.49
C HIS A 257 7.14 -12.24 1.41
N GLY A 258 5.93 -12.35 0.85
CA GLY A 258 4.66 -12.43 1.55
C GLY A 258 4.16 -11.14 2.20
N GLY A 259 4.74 -9.97 1.87
CA GLY A 259 4.24 -8.71 2.38
C GLY A 259 2.84 -8.40 1.85
N GLY A 260 1.96 -7.98 2.76
CA GLY A 260 0.59 -7.56 2.50
C GLY A 260 -0.42 -8.70 2.30
N VAL A 261 -0.08 -9.72 1.51
CA VAL A 261 -0.97 -10.85 1.21
C VAL A 261 -0.60 -12.16 1.91
N GLY A 262 0.47 -12.17 2.70
CA GLY A 262 0.87 -13.32 3.51
C GLY A 262 1.83 -14.27 2.78
N MET A 263 2.37 -15.23 3.53
CA MET A 263 3.36 -16.20 3.02
C MET A 263 2.84 -16.97 1.82
N GLY A 264 3.62 -17.03 0.74
CA GLY A 264 3.31 -17.78 -0.48
C GLY A 264 2.65 -16.95 -1.58
N PHE A 265 2.18 -15.73 -1.28
CA PHE A 265 1.32 -14.96 -2.20
C PHE A 265 1.97 -13.70 -2.81
N SER A 266 3.19 -13.34 -2.41
CA SER A 266 3.90 -12.23 -3.04
C SER A 266 5.42 -12.32 -2.95
N GLN A 267 6.09 -11.79 -3.99
CA GLN A 267 7.52 -11.50 -3.99
C GLN A 267 7.71 -10.05 -4.45
N HIS A 268 8.50 -9.27 -3.72
CA HIS A 268 8.62 -7.85 -4.00
C HIS A 268 9.90 -7.20 -3.49
N SER A 269 10.32 -6.12 -4.15
CA SER A 269 11.54 -5.39 -3.86
C SER A 269 11.29 -3.97 -3.36
N GLY A 270 12.14 -3.54 -2.43
CA GLY A 270 12.23 -2.16 -1.97
C GLY A 270 13.52 -1.53 -2.47
N MET A 271 13.48 -0.21 -2.64
CA MET A 271 14.67 0.59 -2.91
C MET A 271 14.56 1.90 -2.16
N VAL A 272 15.71 2.40 -1.72
CA VAL A 272 15.82 3.72 -1.11
C VAL A 272 17.16 4.33 -1.50
N ILE A 273 17.15 5.64 -1.73
CA ILE A 273 18.33 6.42 -2.08
C ILE A 273 18.41 7.69 -1.23
N CYS A 274 19.60 7.99 -0.74
CA CYS A 274 19.89 9.20 0.03
C CYS A 274 20.32 10.34 -0.91
N ALA A 275 19.62 11.47 -0.83
CA ALA A 275 20.01 12.74 -1.40
C ALA A 275 20.79 13.54 -0.36
N ASP A 276 22.11 13.43 -0.39
CA ASP A 276 23.04 14.02 0.58
C ASP A 276 23.71 15.32 0.10
N GLY A 277 23.29 15.83 -1.06
CA GLY A 277 23.82 17.06 -1.66
C GLY A 277 25.09 16.86 -2.49
N THR A 278 25.65 15.64 -2.53
CA THR A 278 26.88 15.40 -3.28
C THR A 278 26.64 15.26 -4.79
N PRO A 279 27.61 15.63 -5.64
CA PRO A 279 27.58 15.32 -7.08
C PRO A 279 27.49 13.81 -7.35
N GLU A 280 28.05 12.98 -6.48
CA GLU A 280 27.99 11.52 -6.56
C GLU A 280 26.57 11.01 -6.33
N ALA A 281 25.85 11.56 -5.35
CA ALA A 281 24.43 11.25 -5.12
C ALA A 281 23.57 11.68 -6.31
N ALA A 282 23.81 12.87 -6.88
CA ALA A 282 23.09 13.31 -8.08
C ALA A 282 23.21 12.29 -9.24
N LYS A 283 24.41 11.75 -9.48
CA LYS A 283 24.62 10.71 -10.50
C LYS A 283 23.88 9.40 -10.19
N ARG A 284 23.81 8.99 -8.92
CA ARG A 284 23.05 7.79 -8.50
C ARG A 284 21.56 8.02 -8.65
N ILE A 285 21.05 9.14 -8.15
CA ILE A 285 19.63 9.55 -8.23
C ILE A 285 19.15 9.56 -9.67
N ALA A 286 19.91 10.16 -10.60
CA ALA A 286 19.53 10.23 -12.01
C ALA A 286 19.44 8.86 -12.73
N ARG A 287 20.09 7.82 -12.21
CA ARG A 287 20.01 6.45 -12.76
C ARG A 287 18.94 5.60 -12.09
N VAL A 288 18.79 5.80 -10.78
CA VAL A 288 17.98 4.96 -9.90
C VAL A 288 16.49 5.36 -9.95
N LEU A 289 16.19 6.65 -10.07
CA LEU A 289 14.83 7.21 -10.12
C LEU A 289 14.40 7.54 -11.56
#